data_AF-A0A918AAM7-F1
#
_entry.id   AF-A0A918AAM7-F1
#
_cell.length_a   1.000
_cell.length_b   1.000
_cell.length_c   1.000
_cell.angle_alpha   90.00
_cell.angle_beta   90.00
_cell.angle_gamma   90.00
#
_symmetry.space_group_name_H-M   'P 1'
#
loop_
_entity.id
_entity.type
_entity.pdbx_description
1 polymer ?
#
loop_
_entity_poly.entity_id
_entity_poly.type
_entity_poly.pdbx_seq_one_letter_code
_entity_poly.pdbx_strand_id
1 'polypeptide(L)' 'MYSQGTKRLSRIKSWIQDLIARADRDICLEPDEFACRRGWTVTRAGFGARRYRDPRFDQLKLGRRVAEEVS' A
#
# COMPACT_ATOMS: atom_id res chain seq x y z
N MET A 1 -14.19 -40.03 2.44
CA MET A 1 -13.21 -39.54 3.45
C MET A 1 -12.05 -38.82 2.76
N TYR A 2 -12.18 -37.51 2.49
CA TYR A 2 -11.09 -36.64 2.02
C TYR A 2 -11.16 -35.35 2.84
N SER A 3 -10.47 -35.27 3.98
CA SER A 3 -10.56 -34.07 4.85
C SER A 3 -9.28 -33.72 5.60
N GLN A 4 -8.33 -34.66 5.78
CA GLN A 4 -7.10 -34.35 6.52
C GLN A 4 -6.00 -33.73 5.64
N GLY A 5 -5.80 -34.21 4.41
CA GLY A 5 -4.76 -33.69 3.51
C GLY A 5 -4.97 -32.22 3.08
N THR A 6 -6.23 -31.85 2.80
CA THR A 6 -6.61 -30.50 2.37
C THR A 6 -6.45 -29.46 3.49
N LYS A 7 -6.70 -29.84 4.75
CA LYS A 7 -6.51 -28.98 5.94
C LYS A 7 -5.05 -28.63 6.19
N ARG A 8 -4.12 -29.56 5.94
CA ARG A 8 -2.68 -29.32 6.11
C ARG A 8 -2.14 -28.38 5.02
N LEU A 9 -2.58 -28.57 3.77
CA LEU A 9 -2.21 -27.69 2.65
C LEU A 9 -2.73 -26.26 2.83
N SER A 10 -3.96 -26.09 3.30
CA SER A 10 -4.54 -24.77 3.57
C SER A 10 -3.81 -24.05 4.71
N ARG A 11 -3.38 -24.77 5.77
CA ARG A 11 -2.51 -24.20 6.82
C ARG A 11 -1.16 -23.72 6.29
N ILE A 12 -0.49 -24.52 5.45
CA ILE A 12 0.80 -24.13 4.84
C ILE A 12 0.63 -22.91 3.94
N LYS A 13 -0.42 -22.88 3.11
CA LYS A 13 -0.71 -21.73 2.24
C LYS A 13 -0.93 -20.45 3.06
N SER A 14 -1.70 -20.53 4.14
CA SER A 14 -1.94 -19.40 5.03
C SER A 14 -0.66 -18.91 5.68
N TRP A 15 0.22 -19.82 6.10
CA TRP A 15 1.51 -19.46 6.69
C TRP A 15 2.43 -18.75 5.69
N ILE A 16 2.51 -19.25 4.45
CA ILE A 16 3.27 -18.60 3.37
C ILE A 16 2.70 -17.20 3.07
N GLN A 17 1.38 -17.05 3.03
CA GLN A 17 0.74 -15.75 2.81
C GLN A 17 1.07 -14.76 3.93
N ASP A 18 1.08 -15.21 5.18
CA ASP A 18 1.43 -14.37 6.32
C ASP A 18 2.91 -13.95 6.29
N LEU A 19 3.82 -14.86 5.92
CA LEU A 19 5.23 -14.54 5.73
C LEU A 19 5.44 -13.48 4.65
N ILE A 20 4.77 -13.64 3.49
CA ILE A 20 4.82 -12.66 2.40
C ILE A 20 4.27 -11.30 2.89
N ALA A 21 3.18 -11.29 3.64
CA ALA A 21 2.60 -10.06 4.19
C ALA A 21 3.53 -9.38 5.21
N ARG A 22 4.28 -10.14 6.02
CA ARG A 22 5.28 -9.59 6.93
C ARG A 22 6.46 -8.98 6.17
N ALA A 23 7.03 -9.73 5.23
CA ALA A 23 8.15 -9.26 4.41
C ALA A 23 7.76 -7.99 3.61
N ASP A 24 6.55 -7.96 3.04
CA ASP A 24 6.04 -6.78 2.33
C ASP A 24 5.96 -5.53 3.22
N ARG A 25 5.53 -5.69 4.47
CA ARG A 25 5.46 -4.58 5.43
C ARG A 25 6.85 -4.14 5.89
N ASP A 26 7.74 -5.08 6.15
CA ASP A 26 9.09 -4.82 6.64
C ASP A 26 9.90 -3.99 5.63
N ILE A 27 9.86 -4.37 4.35
CA ILE A 27 10.54 -3.64 3.26
C ILE A 27 10.00 -2.22 3.09
N CYS A 28 8.72 -1.98 3.40
CA CYS A 28 8.07 -0.68 3.24
C CYS A 28 7.96 0.11 4.54
N LEU A 29 8.52 -0.37 5.66
CA LEU A 29 8.28 0.22 6.98
C LEU A 29 8.72 1.68 7.06
N GLU A 30 9.99 1.97 6.76
CA GLU A 30 10.53 3.33 6.83
C GLU A 30 9.80 4.35 5.93
N PRO A 31 9.56 4.07 4.63
CA PRO A 31 8.85 5.02 3.78
C PRO A 31 7.35 5.15 4.15
N ASP A 32 6.70 4.08 4.62
CA ASP A 32 5.32 4.14 5.12
C ASP A 32 5.23 4.99 6.40
N GLU A 33 6.19 4.86 7.33
CA GLU A 33 6.28 5.71 8.51
C GLU A 33 6.54 7.17 8.17
N PHE A 34 7.43 7.44 7.20
CA PHE A 34 7.66 8.79 6.71
C PHE A 34 6.38 9.38 6.12
N ALA A 35 5.70 8.65 5.25
CA ALA A 35 4.45 9.06 4.63
C ALA A 35 3.37 9.33 5.70
N CYS A 36 3.24 8.46 6.70
CA CYS A 36 2.30 8.63 7.82
C CYS A 36 2.62 9.91 8.61
N ARG A 37 3.89 10.15 8.96
CA ARG A 37 4.31 11.38 9.66
C ARG A 37 4.04 12.66 8.85
N ARG A 38 4.03 12.55 7.52
CA ARG A 38 3.76 13.68 6.62
C ARG A 38 2.27 13.83 6.26
N GLY A 39 1.40 12.96 6.76
CA GLY A 39 -0.02 12.95 6.42
C GLY A 39 -0.29 12.56 4.97
N TRP A 40 0.61 11.78 4.35
CA TRP A 40 0.45 11.29 3.00
C TRP A 40 -0.48 10.07 2.97
N THR A 41 -1.20 9.91 1.86
CA THR A 41 -1.97 8.68 1.62
C THR A 41 -1.07 7.62 1.00
N VAL A 42 -1.07 6.41 1.55
CA VAL A 42 -0.30 5.28 1.05
C VAL A 42 -1.24 4.21 0.50
N THR A 43 -1.08 3.84 -0.77
CA THR A 43 -1.85 2.76 -1.40
C THR A 43 -0.92 1.62 -1.78
N ARG A 44 -1.24 0.40 -1.33
CA ARG A 44 -0.53 -0.82 -1.74
C ARG A 44 -0.80 -1.12 -3.21
N ALA A 45 0.27 -1.28 -4.00
CA ALA A 45 0.20 -1.59 -5.43
C ALA A 45 0.70 -3.00 -5.76
N GLY A 46 1.36 -3.68 -4.83
CA GLY A 46 1.94 -5.01 -5.00
C GLY A 46 2.87 -5.37 -3.85
N PHE A 47 3.62 -6.47 -4.00
CA PHE A 47 4.68 -6.81 -3.05
C PHE A 47 5.84 -5.81 -3.16
N GLY A 48 6.22 -5.17 -2.06
CA GLY A 48 7.24 -4.12 -2.01
C GLY A 48 6.86 -2.84 -2.77
N ALA A 49 5.62 -2.75 -3.27
CA ALA A 49 5.18 -1.64 -4.12
C ALA A 49 4.12 -0.81 -3.41
N ARG A 50 4.40 0.49 -3.28
CA ARG A 50 3.53 1.50 -2.66
C ARG A 50 3.37 2.70 -3.58
N ARG A 51 2.18 3.30 -3.55
CA ARG A 51 1.92 4.61 -4.16
C ARG A 51 1.73 5.60 -3.03
N TYR A 52 2.64 6.56 -2.94
CA TYR A 52 2.58 7.64 -1.98
C TYR A 52 1.93 8.86 -2.62
N ARG A 53 0.89 9.39 -2.00
CA ARG A 53 0.19 10.60 -2.44
C ARG A 53 0.32 11.67 -1.38
N ASP A 54 1.02 12.74 -1.73
CA ASP A 54 1.16 13.93 -0.92
C ASP A 54 0.04 14.93 -1.25
N PRO A 55 -0.84 15.28 -0.29
CA PRO A 55 -1.96 16.20 -0.49
C PRO A 55 -1.55 17.59 -1.00
N ARG A 56 -0.30 18.01 -0.78
CA ARG A 56 0.18 19.32 -1.25
C ARG A 56 0.25 19.41 -2.77
N PHE A 57 0.49 18.29 -3.47
CA PHE A 57 0.43 18.28 -4.94
C PHE A 57 -1.00 18.30 -5.47
N ASP A 58 -1.99 17.89 -4.69
CA ASP A 58 -3.40 18.00 -5.09
C ASP A 58 -3.84 19.47 -5.13
N GLN A 59 -3.33 20.29 -4.21
CA GLN A 59 -3.58 21.74 -4.17
C GLN A 59 -2.97 22.46 -5.39
N LEU A 60 -1.78 22.04 -5.84
CA LEU A 60 -1.15 22.62 -7.04
C LEU A 60 -1.97 22.34 -8.32
N LYS A 61 -2.68 21.23 -8.38
CA LYS A 61 -3.58 20.92 -9.51
C LYS A 61 -4.83 21.80 -9.51
N LEU A 62 -5.30 22.24 -8.35
CA LEU A 62 -6.45 23.16 -8.23
C LEU A 62 -6.07 24.58 -8.62
N GLY A 63 -4.89 25.07 -8.20
CA GLY A 63 -4.40 26.41 -8.57
C GLY A 63 -4.25 26.62 -10.08
N ARG A 64 -3.89 25.57 -10.83
CA ARG A 64 -3.80 25.63 -12.29
C ARG A 64 -5.16 25.83 -12.98
N ARG A 65 -6.24 25.23 -12.45
CA ARG A 65 -7.58 25.41 -13.01
C ARG A 65 -8.11 26.82 -12.81
N VAL A 66 -7.86 27.43 -11.65
CA VAL A 66 -8.31 28.81 -11.38
C VAL A 66 -7.61 29.82 -12.30
N ALA A 67 -6.34 29.59 -12.66
CA ALA A 67 -5.63 30.47 -13.58
C ALA A 67 -6.09 30.34 -15.05
N GLU A 68 -6.62 29.17 -15.46
CA GLU A 68 -7.13 28.94 -16.82
C GLU A 68 -8.56 29.48 -17.03
N GLU A 69 -9.33 29.73 -15.95
CA GLU A 69 -10.70 30.28 -16.05
C GLU A 69 -10.79 31.82 -15.95
N VAL A 70 -9.65 32.51 -15.81
CA VAL A 70 -9.57 34.00 -15.77
C VAL A 70 -8.71 34.54 -16.92
N SER A 71 -8.74 33.89 -18.09
CA SER A 71 -8.12 34.41 -19.31
C SER A 71 -9.08 34.47 -20.49
#